data_AF-A0A2E2QDR7-F1
#
_entry.id   AF-A0A2E2QDR7-F1
#
_cell.length_a   1.000
_cell.length_b   1.000
_cell.length_c   1.000
_cell.angle_alpha   90.00
_cell.angle_beta   90.00
_cell.angle_gamma   90.00
#
_symmetry.space_group_name_H-M   'P 1'
#
loop_
_entity.id
_entity.type
_entity.pdbx_description
1 polymer ?
#
loop_
_entity_poly.entity_id
_entity_poly.type
_entity_poly.pdbx_seq_one_letter_code
_entity_poly.pdbx_strand_id
1 'polypeptide(L)'
;MSEREVINTEDDQVSQTNQRTRDDRAEKVDGLELRAKGEPIKETRKVLNTFNLPADGAVPFETSKPNSIISGNNSRLSATKTSTISADTEVKGVVFSADNALKGKPIVHVKSGVRAVFSGCTFRRESASNGGSLIKVDDGGEAVFTGCTFVNGAQVFDNAGAAANVQVIGSSKRNIGAWGTSTQTASF
;
A
#
# COMPACT_ATOMS: atom_id res chain seq x y z
N MET A 1 -70.18 12.86 14.73
CA MET A 1 -69.81 12.43 13.37
C MET A 1 -68.31 12.65 13.24
N SER A 2 -67.53 11.57 13.14
CA SER A 2 -66.07 11.61 13.12
C SER A 2 -65.61 11.48 11.67
N GLU A 3 -64.99 12.54 11.15
CA GLU A 3 -64.39 12.59 9.81
C GLU A 3 -63.08 11.81 9.82
N ARG A 4 -63.02 10.73 9.05
CA ARG A 4 -61.78 9.97 8.81
C ARG A 4 -61.10 10.54 7.58
N GLU A 5 -59.98 11.22 7.81
CA GLU A 5 -59.06 11.67 6.78
C GLU A 5 -58.32 10.45 6.21
N VAL A 6 -58.59 10.15 4.93
CA VAL A 6 -57.90 9.08 4.19
C VAL A 6 -56.65 9.69 3.57
N ILE A 7 -55.49 9.44 4.17
CA ILE A 7 -54.20 9.81 3.59
C ILE A 7 -53.92 8.81 2.47
N ASN A 8 -54.08 9.25 1.22
CA ASN A 8 -53.55 8.54 0.06
C ASN A 8 -52.04 8.73 0.02
N THR A 9 -51.30 7.73 0.50
CA THR A 9 -49.87 7.58 0.22
C THR A 9 -49.74 7.19 -1.24
N GLU A 10 -49.53 8.17 -2.12
CA GLU A 10 -49.10 7.89 -3.49
C GLU A 10 -47.75 7.19 -3.45
N ASP A 11 -47.71 6.00 -4.04
CA ASP A 11 -46.57 5.10 -4.08
C ASP A 11 -45.29 5.79 -4.55
N ASP A 12 -44.25 5.64 -3.72
CA ASP A 12 -42.83 5.91 -3.99
C ASP A 12 -42.33 5.10 -5.21
N GLN A 13 -42.71 5.52 -6.41
CA GLN A 13 -42.01 5.08 -7.61
C GLN A 13 -40.64 5.76 -7.62
N VAL A 14 -39.66 5.07 -7.02
CA VAL A 14 -38.25 5.34 -7.24
C VAL A 14 -38.05 5.43 -8.76
N SER A 15 -37.84 6.66 -9.26
CA SER A 15 -37.69 6.94 -10.69
C SER A 15 -36.74 5.91 -11.32
N GLN A 16 -37.16 5.30 -12.43
CA GLN A 16 -36.35 4.30 -13.17
C GLN A 16 -34.94 4.83 -13.51
N THR A 17 -34.78 6.15 -13.60
CA THR A 17 -33.47 6.83 -13.74
C THR A 17 -32.56 6.60 -12.53
N ASN A 18 -33.10 6.61 -11.31
CA ASN A 18 -32.34 6.36 -10.08
C ASN A 18 -31.91 4.90 -9.98
N GLN A 19 -32.72 3.96 -10.45
CA GLN A 19 -32.37 2.53 -10.48
C GLN A 19 -31.20 2.29 -11.45
N ARG A 20 -31.31 2.73 -12.71
CA ARG A 20 -30.21 2.59 -13.69
C ARG A 20 -28.91 3.25 -13.21
N THR A 21 -28.99 4.42 -12.59
CA THR A 21 -27.80 5.09 -12.05
C THR A 21 -27.16 4.32 -10.90
N ARG A 22 -27.96 3.62 -10.08
CA ARG A 22 -27.44 2.75 -9.01
C ARG A 22 -26.79 1.51 -9.58
N ASP A 23 -27.41 0.88 -10.57
CA ASP A 23 -26.89 -0.35 -11.20
C ASP A 23 -25.58 -0.06 -11.96
N ASP A 24 -25.52 1.02 -12.75
CA ASP A 24 -24.29 1.47 -13.42
C ASP A 24 -23.15 1.77 -12.44
N ARG A 25 -23.48 2.28 -11.24
CA ARG A 25 -22.49 2.52 -10.17
C ARG A 25 -22.07 1.21 -9.52
N ALA A 26 -23.00 0.29 -9.27
CA ALA A 26 -22.71 -1.02 -8.70
C ALA A 26 -21.79 -1.81 -9.63
N GLU A 27 -22.06 -1.85 -10.93
CA GLU A 27 -21.22 -2.54 -11.92
C GLU A 27 -19.79 -1.96 -11.98
N LYS A 28 -19.67 -0.62 -11.96
CA LYS A 28 -18.36 0.05 -11.92
C LYS A 28 -17.62 -0.21 -10.60
N VAL A 29 -18.34 -0.36 -9.49
CA VAL A 29 -17.76 -0.64 -8.16
C VAL A 29 -17.34 -2.11 -8.04
N ASP A 30 -18.12 -3.04 -8.59
CA ASP A 30 -17.81 -4.47 -8.62
C ASP A 30 -16.56 -4.75 -9.49
N GLY A 31 -16.38 -3.98 -10.57
CA GLY A 31 -15.17 -4.02 -11.39
C GLY A 31 -13.89 -3.50 -10.71
N LEU A 32 -13.97 -2.90 -9.51
CA LEU A 32 -12.79 -2.39 -8.80
C LEU A 32 -12.02 -3.48 -8.02
N GLU A 33 -12.50 -4.73 -8.01
CA GLU A 33 -11.92 -5.85 -7.26
C GLU A 33 -11.53 -5.44 -5.82
N LEU A 34 -12.45 -4.73 -5.14
CA LEU A 34 -12.22 -4.25 -3.77
C LEU A 34 -12.16 -5.44 -2.82
N ARG A 35 -11.00 -5.60 -2.20
CA ARG A 35 -10.76 -6.73 -1.28
C ARG A 35 -11.34 -6.46 0.10
N ALA A 36 -11.74 -7.52 0.79
CA ALA A 36 -12.22 -7.40 2.15
C ALA A 36 -11.08 -6.99 3.09
N LYS A 37 -11.45 -6.26 4.16
CA LYS A 37 -10.51 -5.91 5.24
C LYS A 37 -9.87 -7.17 5.81
N GLY A 38 -8.54 -7.17 5.96
CA GLY A 38 -7.79 -8.30 6.52
C GLY A 38 -7.45 -9.41 5.52
N GLU A 39 -7.99 -9.38 4.31
CA GLU A 39 -7.82 -10.48 3.34
C GLU A 39 -6.38 -10.49 2.75
N PRO A 40 -5.61 -11.58 2.89
CA PRO A 40 -4.23 -11.64 2.37
C PRO A 40 -4.18 -11.68 0.84
N ILE A 41 -3.28 -10.92 0.22
CA ILE A 41 -3.11 -10.93 -1.24
C ILE A 41 -2.78 -12.34 -1.74
N LYS A 42 -3.48 -12.78 -2.78
CA LYS A 42 -3.26 -14.07 -3.44
C LYS A 42 -3.06 -13.85 -4.93
N GLU A 43 -1.84 -14.09 -5.41
CA GLU A 43 -1.50 -14.05 -6.83
C GLU A 43 -2.09 -15.27 -7.54
N THR A 44 -3.08 -15.04 -8.40
CA THR A 44 -3.77 -16.10 -9.17
C THR A 44 -3.21 -16.22 -10.59
N ARG A 45 -2.65 -15.14 -11.13
CA ARG A 45 -2.03 -15.09 -12.46
C ARG A 45 -0.54 -15.35 -12.37
N LYS A 46 0.04 -15.90 -13.44
CA LYS A 46 1.49 -16.16 -13.53
C LYS A 46 2.32 -14.87 -13.59
N VAL A 47 1.74 -13.80 -14.10
CA VAL A 47 2.34 -12.46 -14.25
C VAL A 47 1.23 -11.40 -14.14
N LEU A 48 1.60 -10.15 -13.88
CA LEU A 48 0.71 -8.99 -13.95
C LEU A 48 -0.55 -9.13 -13.07
N ASN A 49 -0.36 -9.57 -11.82
CA ASN A 49 -1.45 -9.52 -10.84
C ASN A 49 -1.64 -8.05 -10.43
N THR A 50 -2.88 -7.58 -10.41
CA THR A 50 -3.20 -6.21 -9.96
C THR A 50 -4.07 -6.31 -8.72
N PHE A 51 -3.75 -5.53 -7.69
CA PHE A 51 -4.48 -5.53 -6.43
C PHE A 51 -4.82 -4.10 -6.03
N ASN A 52 -6.08 -3.86 -5.70
CA ASN A 52 -6.54 -2.65 -5.04
C ASN A 52 -6.72 -2.96 -3.55
N LEU A 53 -5.92 -2.31 -2.69
CA LEU A 53 -6.00 -2.51 -1.25
C LEU A 53 -7.20 -1.73 -0.67
N PRO A 54 -7.91 -2.28 0.33
CA PRO A 54 -8.96 -1.55 1.03
C PRO A 54 -8.35 -0.39 1.81
N ALA A 55 -9.08 0.74 1.87
CA ALA A 55 -8.66 1.98 2.53
C ALA A 55 -8.09 1.75 3.94
N ASP A 56 -8.70 0.83 4.69
CA ASP A 56 -8.25 0.44 6.02
C ASP A 56 -8.15 -1.07 6.19
N GLY A 57 -7.16 -1.49 6.98
CA GLY A 57 -6.94 -2.87 7.37
C GLY A 57 -6.45 -3.76 6.22
N ALA A 58 -5.72 -3.16 5.27
CA ALA A 58 -4.83 -3.92 4.43
C ALA A 58 -3.78 -4.64 5.31
N VAL A 59 -3.47 -5.87 4.94
CA VAL A 59 -2.47 -6.69 5.63
C VAL A 59 -1.16 -6.73 4.85
N PRO A 60 -0.03 -6.99 5.51
CA PRO A 60 1.23 -7.19 4.82
C PRO A 60 1.13 -8.33 3.81
N PHE A 61 1.77 -8.12 2.67
CA PHE A 61 1.68 -9.00 1.51
C PHE A 61 3.03 -9.56 1.11
N GLU A 62 2.98 -10.60 0.28
CA GLU A 62 4.13 -11.15 -0.41
C GLU A 62 3.85 -11.19 -1.91
N THR A 63 4.79 -10.72 -2.72
CA THR A 63 4.73 -10.89 -4.18
C THR A 63 5.78 -11.89 -4.63
N SER A 64 5.35 -12.82 -5.47
CA SER A 64 6.15 -13.93 -6.00
C SER A 64 6.01 -14.06 -7.51
N LYS A 65 5.06 -13.34 -8.12
CA LYS A 65 4.82 -13.35 -9.56
C LYS A 65 5.33 -12.04 -10.19
N PRO A 66 5.96 -12.11 -11.37
CA PRO A 66 6.52 -10.92 -12.01
C PRO A 66 5.46 -9.88 -12.40
N ASN A 67 5.88 -8.62 -12.33
CA ASN A 67 5.13 -7.43 -12.74
C ASN A 67 3.82 -7.24 -11.98
N SER A 68 3.75 -7.66 -10.73
CA SER A 68 2.57 -7.42 -9.89
C SER A 68 2.44 -5.93 -9.54
N ILE A 69 1.21 -5.42 -9.52
CA ILE A 69 0.87 -4.02 -9.21
C ILE A 69 -0.01 -4.00 -7.97
N ILE A 70 0.39 -3.21 -6.97
CA ILE A 70 -0.32 -3.03 -5.72
C ILE A 70 -0.69 -1.56 -5.58
N SER A 71 -1.97 -1.25 -5.65
CA SER A 71 -2.50 0.11 -5.53
C SER A 71 -3.21 0.28 -4.19
N GLY A 72 -2.74 1.24 -3.40
CA GLY A 72 -3.34 1.60 -2.13
C GLY A 72 -4.34 2.74 -2.22
N ASN A 73 -4.15 3.74 -3.08
CA ASN A 73 -4.96 4.97 -3.05
C ASN A 73 -5.10 5.56 -1.62
N ASN A 74 -3.99 5.66 -0.90
CA ASN A 74 -3.85 6.01 0.52
C ASN A 74 -4.30 4.93 1.53
N SER A 75 -4.48 3.69 1.10
CA SER A 75 -4.76 2.57 2.00
C SER A 75 -3.71 2.41 3.09
N ARG A 76 -4.20 2.25 4.32
CA ARG A 76 -3.35 2.02 5.49
C ARG A 76 -3.17 0.53 5.75
N LEU A 77 -1.94 0.09 5.57
CA LEU A 77 -1.48 -1.25 5.86
C LEU A 77 -0.89 -1.28 7.28
N SER A 78 -1.49 -2.09 8.15
CA SER A 78 -0.97 -2.33 9.50
C SER A 78 0.13 -3.38 9.43
N ALA A 79 1.39 -2.94 9.47
CA ALA A 79 2.53 -3.81 9.30
C ALA A 79 2.83 -4.57 10.60
N THR A 80 2.05 -5.62 10.86
CA THR A 80 2.28 -6.59 11.94
C THR A 80 3.37 -7.62 11.58
N LYS A 81 3.68 -7.72 10.28
CA LYS A 81 4.76 -8.52 9.69
C LYS A 81 5.37 -7.77 8.50
N THR A 82 6.58 -8.14 8.11
CA THR A 82 7.28 -7.54 6.95
C THR A 82 6.54 -7.90 5.67
N SER A 83 6.34 -6.92 4.79
CA SER A 83 5.88 -7.19 3.41
C SER A 83 7.09 -7.57 2.55
N THR A 84 7.00 -8.68 1.83
CA THR A 84 8.14 -9.23 1.09
C THR A 84 7.91 -9.11 -0.42
N ILE A 85 8.90 -8.63 -1.14
CA ILE A 85 8.87 -8.53 -2.59
C ILE A 85 9.92 -9.49 -3.15
N SER A 86 9.45 -10.60 -3.73
CA SER A 86 10.25 -11.69 -4.28
C SER A 86 10.15 -11.79 -5.81
N ALA A 87 9.51 -10.83 -6.46
CA ALA A 87 9.46 -10.66 -7.92
C ALA A 87 9.25 -9.19 -8.28
N ASP A 88 9.53 -8.80 -9.53
CA ASP A 88 9.32 -7.44 -10.01
C ASP A 88 7.92 -6.93 -9.66
N THR A 89 7.85 -5.82 -8.91
CA THR A 89 6.59 -5.34 -8.33
C THR A 89 6.54 -3.81 -8.29
N GLU A 90 5.37 -3.26 -8.61
CA GLU A 90 5.06 -1.84 -8.44
C GLU A 90 4.06 -1.63 -7.30
N VAL A 91 4.33 -0.68 -6.40
CA VAL A 91 3.50 -0.35 -5.26
C VAL A 91 3.19 1.14 -5.26
N LYS A 92 1.90 1.51 -5.25
CA LYS A 92 1.42 2.89 -5.40
C LYS A 92 0.56 3.32 -4.24
N GLY A 93 0.86 4.48 -3.64
CA GLY A 93 -0.03 5.14 -2.70
C GLY A 93 -0.39 4.29 -1.48
N VAL A 94 0.53 3.47 -0.97
CA VAL A 94 0.30 2.64 0.22
C VAL A 94 0.95 3.30 1.44
N VAL A 95 0.21 3.36 2.54
CA VAL A 95 0.74 3.78 3.86
C VAL A 95 1.07 2.54 4.68
N PHE A 96 2.36 2.20 4.76
CA PHE A 96 2.85 1.15 5.64
C PHE A 96 3.07 1.70 7.04
N SER A 97 2.26 1.25 8.00
CA SER A 97 2.34 1.65 9.40
C SER A 97 2.77 0.47 10.26
N ALA A 98 4.03 0.44 10.66
CA ALA A 98 4.57 -0.56 11.56
C ALA A 98 4.30 -0.21 13.03
N ASP A 99 3.72 -1.16 13.73
CA ASP A 99 3.53 -1.14 15.17
C ASP A 99 4.74 -1.79 15.89
N ASN A 100 4.60 -2.01 17.19
CA ASN A 100 5.63 -2.63 18.01
C ASN A 100 5.93 -4.10 17.63
N ALA A 101 5.06 -4.80 16.89
CA ALA A 101 5.31 -6.18 16.47
C ALA A 101 6.48 -6.30 15.49
N LEU A 102 6.82 -5.21 14.78
CA LEU A 102 7.97 -5.12 13.88
C LEU A 102 9.19 -4.42 14.48
N LYS A 103 9.33 -4.41 15.82
CA LYS A 103 10.52 -3.85 16.48
C LYS A 103 11.80 -4.50 15.94
N GLY A 104 12.72 -3.67 15.43
CA GLY A 104 14.00 -4.09 14.85
C GLY A 104 13.93 -4.78 13.47
N LYS A 105 12.74 -5.07 12.92
CA LYS A 105 12.56 -5.75 11.63
C LYS A 105 12.10 -4.76 10.55
N PRO A 106 12.54 -4.88 9.28
CA PRO A 106 12.10 -3.97 8.23
C PRO A 106 10.58 -4.07 7.98
N ILE A 107 9.98 -2.97 7.55
CA ILE A 107 8.57 -2.90 7.14
C ILE A 107 8.39 -3.59 5.78
N VAL A 108 9.35 -3.35 4.88
CA VAL A 108 9.39 -3.96 3.55
C VAL A 108 10.74 -4.61 3.32
N HIS A 109 10.74 -5.80 2.72
CA HIS A 109 11.94 -6.52 2.32
C HIS A 109 11.91 -6.81 0.82
N VAL A 110 12.83 -6.18 0.08
CA VAL A 110 13.08 -6.45 -1.34
C VAL A 110 14.17 -7.51 -1.44
N LYS A 111 13.87 -8.63 -2.10
CA LYS A 111 14.81 -9.75 -2.27
C LYS A 111 15.89 -9.46 -3.31
N SER A 112 16.87 -10.34 -3.39
CA SER A 112 17.92 -10.29 -4.41
C SER A 112 17.36 -10.60 -5.80
N GLY A 113 17.92 -9.96 -6.84
CA GLY A 113 17.59 -10.23 -8.23
C GLY A 113 16.19 -9.74 -8.68
N VAL A 114 15.54 -8.89 -7.89
CA VAL A 114 14.23 -8.34 -8.20
C VAL A 114 14.22 -6.83 -8.11
N ARG A 115 13.29 -6.20 -8.82
CA ARG A 115 13.11 -4.75 -8.82
C ARG A 115 11.76 -4.34 -8.23
N ALA A 116 11.80 -3.47 -7.24
CA ALA A 116 10.61 -2.90 -6.61
C ALA A 116 10.50 -1.40 -6.91
N VAL A 117 9.34 -0.94 -7.38
CA VAL A 117 9.05 0.48 -7.60
C VAL A 117 7.98 0.94 -6.63
N PHE A 118 8.26 1.97 -5.85
CA PHE A 118 7.33 2.58 -4.90
C PHE A 118 7.03 4.02 -5.32
N SER A 119 5.76 4.33 -5.50
CA SER A 119 5.32 5.67 -5.91
C SER A 119 4.29 6.23 -4.92
N GLY A 120 4.58 7.39 -4.32
CA GLY A 120 3.66 8.05 -3.38
C GLY A 120 3.37 7.25 -2.11
N CYS A 121 4.27 6.34 -1.73
CA CYS A 121 4.09 5.51 -0.54
C CYS A 121 4.56 6.22 0.72
N THR A 122 3.97 5.89 1.87
CA THR A 122 4.45 6.33 3.18
C THR A 122 4.90 5.14 4.01
N PHE A 123 6.09 5.21 4.58
CA PHE A 123 6.64 4.21 5.48
C PHE A 123 6.82 4.83 6.85
N ARG A 124 6.10 4.30 7.85
CA ARG A 124 6.08 4.89 9.19
C ARG A 124 6.25 3.82 10.26
N ARG A 125 7.06 4.12 11.27
CA ARG A 125 6.98 3.47 12.58
C ARG A 125 6.24 4.35 13.59
N GLU A 126 5.59 3.72 14.55
CA GLU A 126 5.00 4.45 15.67
C GLU A 126 6.03 5.22 16.49
N SER A 127 7.18 4.58 16.80
CA SER A 127 8.30 5.19 17.52
C SER A 127 9.64 4.94 16.85
N ALA A 128 10.54 5.93 16.87
CA ALA A 128 11.92 5.77 16.41
C ALA A 128 12.73 4.81 17.29
N SER A 129 12.38 4.69 18.59
CA SER A 129 13.03 3.75 19.52
C SER A 129 12.72 2.28 19.23
N ASN A 130 11.81 2.00 18.29
CA ASN A 130 11.55 0.64 17.82
C ASN A 130 12.66 0.12 16.88
N GLY A 131 13.63 0.98 16.51
CA GLY A 131 14.85 0.60 15.82
C GLY A 131 14.65 0.02 14.41
N GLY A 132 15.75 -0.48 13.84
CA GLY A 132 15.78 -1.11 12.51
C GLY A 132 15.66 -0.12 11.34
N SER A 133 15.89 -0.63 10.14
CA SER A 133 15.58 0.07 8.89
C SER A 133 14.08 0.04 8.60
N LEU A 134 13.58 0.99 7.81
CA LEU A 134 12.22 0.91 7.29
C LEU A 134 12.13 -0.11 6.16
N ILE A 135 13.14 -0.16 5.30
CA ILE A 135 13.22 -1.05 4.15
C ILE A 135 14.54 -1.81 4.22
N LYS A 136 14.48 -3.11 3.92
CA LYS A 136 15.66 -3.93 3.64
C LYS A 136 15.70 -4.25 2.15
N VAL A 137 16.87 -4.11 1.53
CA VAL A 137 17.13 -4.54 0.15
C VAL A 137 18.30 -5.51 0.19
N ASP A 138 18.07 -6.77 -0.18
CA ASP A 138 19.13 -7.78 -0.27
C ASP A 138 20.11 -7.43 -1.40
N ASP A 139 21.31 -8.01 -1.34
CA ASP A 139 22.34 -7.81 -2.36
C ASP A 139 21.85 -8.25 -3.76
N GLY A 140 22.06 -7.39 -4.76
CA GLY A 140 21.50 -7.56 -6.11
C GLY A 140 20.00 -7.25 -6.24
N GLY A 141 19.34 -6.79 -5.17
CA GLY A 141 17.99 -6.22 -5.24
C GLY A 141 18.02 -4.75 -5.70
N GLU A 142 16.98 -4.32 -6.40
CA GLU A 142 16.82 -2.95 -6.87
C GLU A 142 15.53 -2.33 -6.31
N ALA A 143 15.60 -1.08 -5.87
CA ALA A 143 14.43 -0.38 -5.37
C ALA A 143 14.42 1.11 -5.78
N VAL A 144 13.31 1.56 -6.34
CA VAL A 144 13.09 2.96 -6.73
C VAL A 144 11.96 3.55 -5.90
N PHE A 145 12.19 4.69 -5.27
CA PHE A 145 11.22 5.40 -4.45
C PHE A 145 10.96 6.79 -5.04
N THR A 146 9.74 7.04 -5.49
CA THR A 146 9.34 8.33 -6.09
C THR A 146 8.23 8.98 -5.27
N GLY A 147 8.45 10.19 -4.77
CA GLY A 147 7.44 10.91 -4.01
C GLY A 147 7.06 10.23 -2.69
N CYS A 148 7.96 9.42 -2.12
CA CYS A 148 7.68 8.66 -0.91
C CYS A 148 7.95 9.50 0.34
N THR A 149 7.31 9.12 1.45
CA THR A 149 7.54 9.73 2.76
C THR A 149 8.00 8.69 3.77
N PHE A 150 9.09 8.97 4.49
CA PHE A 150 9.67 8.07 5.49
C PHE A 150 9.59 8.72 6.88
N VAL A 151 8.99 8.05 7.85
CA VAL A 151 8.72 8.63 9.18
C VAL A 151 9.14 7.68 10.29
N ASN A 152 9.95 8.16 11.23
CA ASN A 152 10.41 7.44 12.42
C ASN A 152 11.18 6.14 12.11
N GLY A 153 12.48 6.12 12.39
CA GLY A 153 13.31 4.92 12.23
C GLY A 153 14.79 5.23 12.45
N ALA A 154 15.60 4.20 12.71
CA ALA A 154 17.04 4.41 12.84
C ALA A 154 17.66 4.80 11.49
N GLN A 155 17.23 4.11 10.43
CA GLN A 155 17.61 4.37 9.05
C GLN A 155 16.46 4.07 8.09
N VAL A 156 16.48 4.63 6.87
CA VAL A 156 15.49 4.28 5.85
C VAL A 156 15.81 2.90 5.27
N PHE A 157 17.00 2.72 4.69
CA PHE A 157 17.43 1.51 4.01
C PHE A 157 18.47 0.75 4.82
N ASP A 158 18.29 -0.57 4.89
CA ASP A 158 19.34 -1.55 5.21
C ASP A 158 19.69 -2.28 3.92
N ASN A 159 20.81 -1.88 3.32
CA ASN A 159 21.31 -2.41 2.07
C ASN A 159 22.84 -2.41 2.09
N ALA A 160 23.41 -3.40 2.77
CA ALA A 160 24.84 -3.59 2.86
C ALA A 160 25.38 -4.27 1.60
N GLY A 161 25.75 -3.48 0.59
CA GLY A 161 26.43 -3.98 -0.61
C GLY A 161 26.39 -2.97 -1.75
N ALA A 162 27.49 -2.85 -2.50
CA ALA A 162 27.55 -2.01 -3.71
C ALA A 162 26.60 -2.51 -4.83
N ALA A 163 26.10 -3.74 -4.72
CA ALA A 163 25.17 -4.33 -5.68
C ALA A 163 23.68 -4.11 -5.31
N ALA A 164 23.35 -3.54 -4.15
CA ALA A 164 21.99 -3.09 -3.88
C ALA A 164 21.78 -1.68 -4.49
N ASN A 165 20.92 -1.58 -5.50
CA ASN A 165 20.69 -0.36 -6.27
C ASN A 165 19.42 0.36 -5.78
N VAL A 166 19.59 1.34 -4.89
CA VAL A 166 18.48 2.12 -4.31
C VAL A 166 18.48 3.54 -4.84
N GLN A 167 17.39 3.92 -5.52
CA GLN A 167 17.17 5.27 -6.01
C GLN A 167 16.01 5.94 -5.27
N VAL A 168 16.22 7.19 -4.85
CA VAL A 168 15.23 7.99 -4.14
C VAL A 168 15.04 9.33 -4.85
N ILE A 169 13.82 9.59 -5.31
CA ILE A 169 13.48 10.72 -6.16
C ILE A 169 12.32 11.48 -5.52
N GLY A 170 12.47 12.79 -5.30
CA GLY A 170 11.38 13.65 -4.83
C GLY A 170 10.78 13.19 -3.49
N SER A 171 11.53 12.49 -2.64
CA SER A 171 11.00 11.90 -1.41
C SER A 171 11.43 12.70 -0.18
N SER A 172 10.73 12.51 0.94
CA SER A 172 11.06 13.19 2.20
C SER A 172 11.23 12.22 3.35
N LYS A 173 12.11 12.55 4.31
CA LYS A 173 12.20 11.85 5.59
C LYS A 173 11.94 12.78 6.78
N ARG A 174 11.40 12.21 7.86
CA ARG A 174 11.15 12.92 9.13
C ARG A 174 11.47 12.02 10.32
N ASN A 175 12.24 12.53 11.27
CA ASN A 175 12.66 11.81 12.48
C ASN A 175 13.37 10.47 12.15
N ILE A 176 14.26 10.50 11.15
CA ILE A 176 15.06 9.34 10.74
C ILE A 176 16.53 9.71 10.81
N GLY A 177 17.36 8.81 11.36
CA GLY A 177 18.79 9.02 11.50
C GLY A 177 19.50 9.15 10.15
N ALA A 178 19.46 8.11 9.33
CA ALA A 178 20.16 8.07 8.04
C ALA A 178 19.30 7.52 6.90
N TRP A 179 19.69 7.81 5.66
CA TRP A 179 19.08 7.16 4.50
C TRP A 179 19.53 5.71 4.34
N GLY A 180 20.81 5.39 4.59
CA GLY A 180 21.43 4.18 4.08
C GLY A 180 22.09 4.44 2.71
N THR A 181 22.69 3.43 2.08
CA THR A 181 23.37 3.59 0.79
C THR A 181 22.34 3.82 -0.30
N SER A 182 22.31 5.01 -0.91
CA SER A 182 21.30 5.34 -1.93
C SER A 182 21.74 6.50 -2.81
N THR A 183 21.22 6.54 -4.04
CA THR A 183 21.31 7.72 -4.91
C THR A 183 20.05 8.56 -4.73
N GLN A 184 20.23 9.82 -4.33
CA GLN A 184 19.13 10.74 -4.03
C GLN A 184 19.06 11.84 -5.07
N THR A 185 17.86 12.14 -5.55
CA THR A 185 17.56 13.25 -6.46
C THR A 185 16.40 14.05 -5.90
N ALA A 186 16.59 15.36 -5.68
CA ALA A 186 15.57 16.27 -5.16
C ALA A 186 14.82 15.73 -3.91
N SER A 187 15.55 15.10 -2.99
CA SER A 187 14.99 14.49 -1.77
C SER A 187 15.46 15.23 -0.53
N PHE A 188 14.59 15.31 0.50
CA PHE A 188 14.74 16.20 1.65
C PHE A 188 14.67 15.46 3.00
#